data_AF-A0A828HRF6-F1
#
_entry.id   AF-A0A828HRF6-F1
#
_cell.length_a   1.000
_cell.length_b   1.000
_cell.length_c   1.000
_cell.angle_alpha   90.00
_cell.angle_beta   90.00
_cell.angle_gamma   90.00
#
_symmetry.space_group_name_H-M   'P 1'
#
loop_
_entity.id
_entity.type
_entity.pdbx_description
1 polymer ?
#
loop_
_entity_poly.entity_id
_entity_poly.type
_entity_poly.pdbx_seq_one_letter_code
_entity_poly.pdbx_strand_id
1 'polypeptide(L)'
;MLPAQHVKAYQRHQKNDYNDAQAIAEACQHGTIRPVPIKTLEQQDVQTFLKMRRLVLMERTQLINHVRGLLAEYGIVFSKSATELRQKLPALLEDAENELTDTMRTLFHRQYIRLITLDNELEWYDSELKNMSARILCANGC
;
A
#
# COMPACT_ATOMS: atom_id res chain seq x y z
N MET A 1 -18.61 4.66 18.92
CA MET A 1 -17.44 5.57 18.89
C MET A 1 -17.85 6.86 18.19
N LEU A 2 -17.35 8.04 18.59
CA LEU A 2 -17.67 9.29 17.87
C LEU A 2 -16.76 9.49 16.64
N PRO A 3 -17.29 9.99 15.51
CA PRO A 3 -16.49 10.27 14.32
C PRO A 3 -15.48 11.40 14.58
N ALA A 4 -14.19 11.11 14.37
CA ALA A 4 -13.08 12.03 14.68
C ALA A 4 -13.21 13.40 14.00
N GLN A 5 -13.77 13.44 12.78
CA GLN A 5 -13.98 14.70 12.04
C GLN A 5 -14.93 15.66 12.76
N HIS A 6 -15.93 15.13 13.48
CA HIS A 6 -16.90 15.94 14.21
C HIS A 6 -16.40 16.31 15.61
N VAL A 7 -15.57 15.46 16.22
CA VAL A 7 -14.91 15.73 17.51
C VAL A 7 -13.87 16.84 17.40
N LYS A 8 -13.22 16.99 16.25
CA LYS A 8 -12.22 18.06 16.01
C LYS A 8 -12.77 19.47 16.27
N ALA A 9 -14.07 19.69 16.06
CA ALA A 9 -14.72 20.99 16.33
C ALA A 9 -14.79 21.33 17.84
N TYR A 10 -14.60 20.35 18.72
CA TYR A 10 -14.61 20.52 20.18
C TYR A 10 -13.19 20.67 20.76
N GLN A 11 -12.15 20.62 19.92
CA GLN A 11 -10.76 20.72 20.35
C GLN A 11 -10.36 22.20 20.48
N ARG A 12 -10.21 22.69 21.71
CA ARG A 12 -10.00 24.14 21.98
C ARG A 12 -8.53 24.59 22.01
N HIS A 13 -7.60 23.64 22.08
CA HIS A 13 -6.16 23.88 22.27
C HIS A 13 -5.30 22.95 21.39
N GLN A 14 -3.97 23.14 21.44
CA GLN A 14 -3.00 22.26 20.79
C GLN A 14 -3.23 20.79 21.13
N LYS A 15 -2.94 19.92 20.17
CA LYS A 15 -3.22 18.48 20.27
C LYS A 15 -2.37 17.86 21.39
N ASN A 16 -3.06 17.34 22.40
CA ASN A 16 -2.49 16.45 23.41
C ASN A 16 -3.59 15.47 23.88
N ASP A 17 -3.19 14.38 24.55
CA ASP A 17 -4.13 13.30 24.91
C ASP A 17 -5.23 13.77 25.87
N TYR A 18 -4.93 14.71 26.76
CA TYR A 18 -5.90 15.30 27.69
C TYR A 18 -7.00 16.10 26.95
N ASN A 19 -6.59 16.97 26.03
CA ASN A 19 -7.48 17.80 25.22
C ASN A 19 -8.30 16.93 24.25
N ASP A 20 -7.74 15.83 23.74
CA ASP A 20 -8.45 14.87 22.89
C ASP A 20 -9.54 14.15 23.70
N ALA A 21 -9.21 13.69 24.92
CA ALA A 21 -10.19 13.06 25.82
C ALA A 21 -11.30 14.05 26.22
N GLN A 22 -10.95 15.30 26.54
CA GLN A 22 -11.92 16.34 26.88
C GLN A 22 -12.84 16.68 25.69
N ALA A 23 -12.29 16.83 24.48
CA ALA A 23 -13.08 17.09 23.29
C ALA A 23 -14.06 15.94 22.98
N ILE A 24 -13.64 14.68 23.18
CA ILE A 24 -14.54 13.51 23.07
C ILE A 24 -15.64 13.56 24.13
N ALA A 25 -15.32 13.89 25.38
CA ALA A 25 -16.29 13.96 26.47
C ALA A 25 -17.32 15.07 26.23
N GLU A 26 -16.89 16.27 25.82
CA GLU A 26 -17.78 17.38 25.47
C GLU A 26 -18.68 17.03 24.26
N ALA A 27 -18.10 16.42 23.22
CA ALA A 27 -18.84 15.97 22.04
C ALA A 27 -19.89 14.89 22.38
N CYS A 28 -19.58 13.97 23.30
CA CYS A 28 -20.52 12.97 23.79
C CYS A 28 -21.67 13.61 24.58
N GLN A 29 -21.36 14.58 25.46
CA GLN A 29 -22.36 15.27 26.27
C GLN A 29 -23.29 16.14 25.45
N HIS A 30 -22.80 16.75 24.36
CA HIS A 30 -23.61 17.58 23.47
C HIS A 30 -24.70 16.78 22.72
N GLY A 31 -24.51 15.46 22.54
CA GLY A 31 -25.56 14.53 22.08
C GLY A 31 -26.01 14.66 20.61
N THR A 32 -25.52 15.67 19.87
CA THR A 32 -25.91 15.90 18.46
C THR A 32 -25.12 15.05 17.46
N ILE A 33 -23.97 14.49 17.85
CA ILE A 33 -23.14 13.69 16.96
C ILE A 33 -23.64 12.24 16.97
N ARG A 34 -24.09 11.75 15.82
CA ARG A 34 -24.46 10.35 15.66
C ARG A 34 -23.23 9.44 15.85
N PRO A 35 -23.24 8.50 16.80
CA PRO A 35 -22.12 7.59 17.00
C PRO A 35 -21.99 6.62 15.82
N VAL A 36 -20.74 6.33 15.45
CA VAL A 36 -20.39 5.29 14.49
C VAL A 36 -20.27 3.95 15.23
N PRO A 37 -20.80 2.85 14.66
CA PRO A 37 -20.62 1.53 15.24
C PRO A 37 -19.13 1.20 15.39
N ILE A 38 -18.80 0.53 16.50
CA ILE A 38 -17.47 -0.05 16.67
C ILE A 38 -17.35 -1.18 15.66
N LYS A 39 -16.25 -1.22 14.91
CA LYS A 39 -16.01 -2.29 13.94
C LYS A 39 -15.98 -3.63 14.66
N THR A 40 -16.58 -4.65 14.05
CA THR A 40 -16.35 -6.03 14.50
C THR A 40 -14.91 -6.44 14.20
N LEU A 41 -14.43 -7.51 14.84
CA LEU A 41 -13.10 -8.05 14.58
C LEU A 41 -12.94 -8.43 13.10
N GLU A 42 -13.95 -9.07 12.51
CA GLU A 42 -13.94 -9.45 11.10
C GLU A 42 -13.85 -8.22 10.18
N GLN A 43 -14.56 -7.13 10.50
CA GLN A 43 -14.46 -5.88 9.75
C GLN A 43 -13.09 -5.21 9.90
N GLN A 44 -12.47 -5.33 11.08
CA GLN A 44 -11.12 -4.83 11.33
C GLN A 44 -10.07 -5.66 10.58
N ASP A 45 -10.25 -6.97 10.45
CA ASP A 45 -9.38 -7.87 9.70
C ASP A 45 -9.44 -7.58 8.20
N VAL A 46 -10.64 -7.42 7.63
CA VAL A 46 -10.81 -7.02 6.23
C VAL A 46 -10.11 -5.68 5.96
N GLN A 47 -10.26 -4.70 6.85
CA GLN A 47 -9.58 -3.42 6.70
C GLN A 47 -8.05 -3.58 6.73
N THR A 48 -7.55 -4.41 7.66
CA THR A 48 -6.11 -4.65 7.82
C THR A 48 -5.53 -5.35 6.60
N PHE A 49 -6.23 -6.36 6.07
CA PHE A 49 -5.87 -7.05 4.83
C PHE A 49 -5.72 -6.07 3.65
N LEU A 50 -6.71 -5.20 3.44
CA LEU A 50 -6.67 -4.20 2.35
C LEU A 50 -5.53 -3.19 2.54
N LYS A 51 -5.19 -2.83 3.78
CA LYS A 51 -4.04 -1.97 4.09
C LYS A 51 -2.73 -2.68 3.75
N MET A 52 -2.58 -3.95 4.15
CA MET A 52 -1.37 -4.74 3.85
C MET A 52 -1.16 -4.87 2.35
N ARG A 53 -2.22 -5.24 1.59
CA ARG A 53 -2.16 -5.25 0.12
C ARG A 53 -1.71 -3.90 -0.46
N ARG A 54 -2.24 -2.79 0.07
CA ARG A 54 -1.86 -1.44 -0.37
C ARG A 54 -0.38 -1.14 -0.10
N LEU A 55 0.15 -1.57 1.04
CA LEU A 55 1.56 -1.39 1.38
C LEU A 55 2.47 -2.09 0.36
N VAL A 56 2.16 -3.34 0.01
CA VAL A 56 2.93 -4.09 -1.01
C VAL A 56 2.87 -3.38 -2.36
N LEU A 57 1.69 -2.87 -2.77
CA LEU A 57 1.54 -2.12 -4.02
C LEU A 57 2.36 -0.82 -4.03
N MET A 58 2.41 -0.12 -2.91
CA MET A 58 3.23 1.09 -2.76
C MET A 58 4.72 0.76 -2.83
N GLU A 59 5.17 -0.28 -2.11
CA GLU A 59 6.56 -0.73 -2.11
C GLU A 59 7.02 -1.11 -3.52
N ARG A 60 6.19 -1.89 -4.23
CA ARG A 60 6.44 -2.26 -5.62
C ARG A 60 6.59 -1.04 -6.52
N THR A 61 5.68 -0.08 -6.41
CA THR A 61 5.70 1.14 -7.23
C THR A 61 6.95 1.97 -6.94
N GLN A 62 7.32 2.09 -5.65
CA GLN A 62 8.53 2.78 -5.23
C GLN A 62 9.79 2.10 -5.78
N LEU A 63 9.86 0.77 -5.70
CA LEU A 63 10.99 -0.01 -6.21
C LEU A 63 11.17 0.19 -7.72
N ILE A 64 10.08 0.12 -8.50
CA ILE A 64 10.10 0.34 -9.94
C ILE A 64 10.61 1.75 -10.26
N ASN A 65 10.08 2.77 -9.59
CA ASN A 65 10.50 4.14 -9.83
C ASN A 65 11.98 4.37 -9.46
N HIS A 66 12.45 3.75 -8.38
CA HIS A 66 13.83 3.84 -7.95
C HIS A 66 14.78 3.18 -8.96
N VAL A 67 14.49 1.94 -9.40
CA VAL A 67 15.30 1.24 -10.41
C VAL A 67 15.33 2.02 -11.72
N ARG A 68 14.18 2.55 -12.16
CA ARG A 68 14.10 3.39 -13.37
C ARG A 68 14.91 4.67 -13.26
N GLY A 69 14.91 5.32 -12.09
CA GLY A 69 15.71 6.51 -11.83
C GLY A 69 17.19 6.21 -11.94
N LEU A 70 17.65 5.12 -11.30
CA LEU A 70 19.05 4.69 -11.37
C LEU A 70 19.46 4.33 -12.80
N LEU A 71 18.64 3.55 -13.54
CA LEU A 71 18.96 3.20 -14.93
C LEU A 71 19.07 4.42 -15.85
N ALA A 72 18.28 5.48 -15.59
CA ALA A 72 18.37 6.72 -16.35
C ALA A 72 19.70 7.46 -16.14
N GLU A 73 20.35 7.30 -14.98
CA GLU A 73 21.70 7.84 -14.75
C GLU A 73 22.77 7.18 -15.64
N TYR A 74 22.51 5.94 -16.10
CA TYR A 74 23.33 5.19 -17.07
C TYR A 74 22.81 5.36 -18.51
N GLY A 75 21.94 6.35 -18.77
CA GLY A 75 21.39 6.62 -20.11
C GLY A 75 20.30 5.64 -20.57
N ILE A 76 19.88 4.70 -19.72
CA ILE A 76 18.92 3.66 -20.06
C ILE A 76 17.52 4.07 -19.58
N VAL A 77 16.63 4.41 -20.51
CA VAL A 77 15.29 4.93 -20.19
C VAL A 77 14.20 3.88 -20.40
N PHE A 78 13.47 3.57 -19.33
CA PHE A 78 12.28 2.71 -19.35
C PHE A 78 10.99 3.53 -19.26
N SER A 79 9.90 3.06 -19.89
CA SER A 79 8.58 3.65 -19.67
C SER A 79 8.09 3.39 -18.24
N LYS A 80 7.00 4.05 -17.84
CA LYS A 80 6.43 3.92 -16.49
C LYS A 80 5.82 2.54 -16.20
N SER A 81 5.83 1.62 -17.16
CA SER A 81 5.21 0.31 -17.03
C SER A 81 6.03 -0.64 -16.17
N ALA A 82 5.41 -1.16 -15.11
CA ALA A 82 5.98 -2.23 -14.29
C ALA A 82 6.26 -3.51 -15.09
N THR A 83 5.34 -3.85 -16.00
CA THR A 83 5.44 -5.02 -16.88
C THR A 83 6.64 -4.90 -17.79
N GLU A 84 6.89 -3.70 -18.32
CA GLU A 84 8.03 -3.47 -19.20
C GLU A 84 9.36 -3.64 -18.45
N LEU A 85 9.47 -3.06 -17.25
CA LEU A 85 10.67 -3.23 -16.43
C LEU A 85 10.92 -4.71 -16.14
N ARG A 86 9.88 -5.47 -15.74
CA ARG A 86 9.99 -6.91 -15.47
C ARG A 86 10.45 -7.70 -16.69
N GLN A 87 9.95 -7.38 -17.88
CA GLN A 87 10.27 -8.13 -19.10
C GLN A 87 11.64 -7.80 -19.66
N LYS A 88 12.04 -6.51 -19.64
CA LYS A 88 13.24 -6.05 -20.34
C LYS A 88 14.48 -5.97 -19.44
N LEU A 89 14.31 -5.82 -18.12
CA LEU A 89 15.45 -5.70 -17.21
C LEU A 89 16.39 -6.93 -17.27
N PRO A 90 15.92 -8.19 -17.28
CA PRO A 90 16.82 -9.34 -17.39
C PRO A 90 17.69 -9.31 -18.65
N ALA A 91 17.08 -9.06 -19.81
CA ALA A 91 17.80 -8.98 -21.07
C ALA A 91 18.82 -7.82 -21.08
N LEU A 92 18.48 -6.68 -20.50
CA LEU A 92 19.41 -5.55 -20.34
C LEU A 92 20.62 -5.93 -19.47
N LEU A 93 20.42 -6.71 -18.41
CA LEU A 93 21.51 -7.13 -17.51
C LEU A 93 22.43 -8.18 -18.14
N GLU A 94 21.97 -8.89 -19.17
CA GLU A 94 22.76 -9.85 -19.95
C GLU A 94 23.49 -9.20 -21.13
N ASP A 95 23.04 -8.03 -21.58
CA ASP A 95 23.67 -7.27 -22.67
C ASP A 95 25.02 -6.69 -22.22
N ALA A 96 26.11 -7.25 -22.74
CA ALA A 96 27.48 -6.84 -22.44
C ALA A 96 27.91 -5.56 -23.17
N GLU A 97 27.13 -5.07 -24.14
CA GLU A 97 27.47 -3.88 -24.94
C GLU A 97 27.10 -2.57 -24.21
N ASN A 98 26.32 -2.64 -23.13
CA ASN A 98 25.97 -1.45 -22.34
C ASN A 98 26.98 -1.15 -21.22
N GLU A 99 26.99 0.11 -20.78
CA GLU A 99 27.97 0.67 -19.84
C GLU A 99 27.76 0.25 -18.36
N LEU A 100 26.89 -0.73 -18.09
CA LEU A 100 26.68 -1.22 -16.72
C LEU A 100 27.87 -2.04 -16.23
N THR A 101 28.45 -1.61 -15.11
CA THR A 101 29.47 -2.39 -14.40
C THR A 101 28.88 -3.66 -13.79
N ASP A 102 29.72 -4.68 -13.55
CA ASP A 102 29.30 -5.94 -12.91
C ASP A 102 28.65 -5.73 -11.53
N THR A 103 29.14 -4.72 -10.79
CA THR A 103 28.54 -4.33 -9.50
C THR A 103 27.11 -3.84 -9.69
N MET A 104 26.86 -2.95 -10.66
CA MET A 104 25.50 -2.48 -10.92
C MET A 104 24.60 -3.56 -11.48
N ARG A 105 25.12 -4.46 -12.33
CA ARG A 105 24.37 -5.62 -12.80
C ARG A 105 23.91 -6.50 -11.63
N THR A 106 24.81 -6.77 -10.69
CA THR A 106 24.50 -7.52 -9.47
C THR A 106 23.44 -6.80 -8.63
N LEU A 107 23.56 -5.49 -8.42
CA LEU A 107 22.59 -4.71 -7.64
C LEU A 107 21.21 -4.71 -8.31
N PHE A 108 21.14 -4.42 -9.61
CA PHE A 108 19.87 -4.44 -10.34
C PHE A 108 19.24 -5.83 -10.38
N HIS A 109 20.04 -6.89 -10.48
CA HIS A 109 19.54 -8.26 -10.38
C HIS A 109 18.90 -8.53 -9.00
N ARG A 110 19.50 -8.05 -7.90
CA ARG A 110 18.88 -8.14 -6.56
C ARG A 110 17.56 -7.37 -6.49
N GLN A 111 17.48 -6.19 -7.09
CA GLN A 111 16.24 -5.41 -7.14
C GLN A 111 15.19 -6.09 -8.01
N TYR A 112 15.59 -6.76 -9.09
CA TYR A 112 14.71 -7.55 -9.95
C TYR A 112 14.09 -8.73 -9.20
N ILE A 113 14.89 -9.48 -8.42
CA ILE A 113 14.35 -10.55 -7.56
C ILE A 113 13.32 -9.98 -6.58
N ARG A 114 13.62 -8.87 -5.92
CA ARG A 114 12.66 -8.23 -4.99
C ARG A 114 11.37 -7.81 -5.70
N LEU A 115 11.46 -7.31 -6.92
CA LEU A 115 10.28 -6.97 -7.73
C LEU A 115 9.40 -8.20 -7.98
N ILE A 116 10.00 -9.35 -8.33
CA ILE A 116 9.26 -10.61 -8.52
C ILE A 116 8.58 -11.04 -7.22
N THR A 117 9.27 -10.96 -6.08
CA THR A 117 8.67 -11.29 -4.77
C THR A 117 7.44 -10.43 -4.49
N LEU A 118 7.53 -9.11 -4.73
CA LEU A 118 6.41 -8.20 -4.53
C LEU A 118 5.26 -8.44 -5.52
N ASP A 119 5.57 -8.81 -6.76
CA ASP A 119 4.57 -9.22 -7.75
C ASP A 119 3.79 -10.45 -7.26
N ASN A 120 4.51 -11.50 -6.83
CA ASN A 120 3.89 -12.75 -6.36
C ASN A 120 3.03 -12.51 -5.10
N GLU A 121 3.50 -11.66 -4.19
CA GLU A 121 2.74 -11.28 -2.99
C GLU A 121 1.45 -10.53 -3.37
N LEU A 122 1.51 -9.60 -4.33
CA LEU A 122 0.30 -8.93 -4.83
C LEU A 122 -0.66 -9.88 -5.52
N GLU A 123 -0.16 -10.82 -6.31
CA GLU A 123 -0.98 -11.86 -6.96
C GLU A 123 -1.71 -12.72 -5.92
N TRP A 124 -1.05 -13.04 -4.80
CA TRP A 124 -1.68 -13.72 -3.67
C TRP A 124 -2.81 -12.87 -3.05
N TYR A 125 -2.55 -11.60 -2.73
CA TYR A 125 -3.58 -10.69 -2.20
C TYR A 125 -4.77 -10.53 -3.16
N ASP A 126 -4.51 -10.43 -4.47
CA ASP A 126 -5.54 -10.28 -5.49
C ASP A 126 -6.41 -11.53 -5.62
N SER A 127 -5.79 -12.70 -5.51
CA SER A 127 -6.50 -13.98 -5.51
C SER A 127 -7.37 -14.13 -4.27
N GLU A 128 -6.84 -13.80 -3.10
CA GLU A 128 -7.59 -13.91 -1.85
C GLU A 128 -8.71 -12.86 -1.77
N LEU A 129 -8.49 -11.64 -2.30
CA LEU A 129 -9.55 -10.64 -2.40
C LEU A 129 -10.71 -11.11 -3.28
N LYS A 130 -10.43 -11.79 -4.41
CA LYS A 130 -11.46 -12.41 -5.25
C LYS A 130 -12.23 -13.48 -4.46
N ASN A 131 -11.54 -14.35 -3.74
CA ASN A 131 -12.15 -15.39 -2.91
C ASN A 131 -13.07 -14.81 -1.82
N MET A 132 -12.61 -13.76 -1.12
CA MET A 132 -13.41 -13.06 -0.10
C MET A 132 -14.65 -12.42 -0.70
N SER A 133 -14.52 -11.75 -1.85
CA SER A 133 -15.65 -11.11 -2.54
C SER A 133 -16.71 -12.13 -2.98
N ALA A 134 -16.28 -13.28 -3.50
CA ALA A 134 -17.17 -14.38 -3.90
C ALA A 134 -17.92 -14.96 -2.70
N ARG A 135 -17.25 -15.15 -1.55
CA ARG A 135 -17.88 -15.65 -0.31
C ARG A 135 -18.96 -14.70 0.22
N ILE A 136 -18.73 -13.39 0.18
CA ILE A 136 -19.71 -12.38 0.61
C ILE A 136 -20.94 -12.36 -0.31
N LEU A 137 -20.75 -12.52 -1.62
CA LEU A 137 -21.86 -12.58 -2.57
C LEU A 137 -22.69 -13.86 -2.42
N CYS A 138 -22.06 -15.01 -2.17
CA CYS A 138 -22.77 -16.26 -1.91
C CYS A 138 -23.51 -16.27 -0.56
N ALA A 139 -22.98 -15.61 0.47
CA ALA A 139 -23.61 -15.55 1.80
C ALA A 139 -24.85 -14.63 1.86
N ASN A 140 -24.97 -13.65 0.97
CA ASN A 140 -26.13 -12.75 0.87
C ASN A 140 -27.17 -13.20 -0.18
N GLY A 141 -26.95 -14.35 -0.82
CA GLY A 141 -27.80 -14.91 -1.89
C GLY A 141 -28.60 -16.15 -1.49
N CYS A 142 -28.64 -16.51 -0.21
CA CYS A 142 -29.48 -17.57 0.36
C CYS A 142 -30.52 -16.98 1.32
#